data_AF-A0A392TRX0-F1
#
_entry.id   AF-A0A392TRX0-F1
#
_cell.length_a   1.000
_cell.length_b   1.000
_cell.length_c   1.000
_cell.angle_alpha   90.00
_cell.angle_beta   90.00
_cell.angle_gamma   90.00
#
_symmetry.space_group_name_H-M   'P 1'
#
loop_
_entity.id
_entity.type
_entity.pdbx_description
1 polymer ?
#
loop_
_entity_poly.entity_id
_entity_poly.type
_entity_poly.pdbx_seq_one_letter_code
_entity_poly.pdbx_strand_id
1 'polypeptide(L)' 'MTNPFLEEVKEKQKTDEKLLRYKALIEKGKELDFKINENGVMRCRGKVCVPDVPELKR' A
#
# COMPACT_ATOMS: atom_id res chain seq x y z
N MET A 1 -13.93 0.54 -13.39
CA MET A 1 -14.21 1.73 -12.56
C MET A 1 -13.18 1.75 -11.45
N THR A 2 -12.18 2.62 -11.54
CA THR A 2 -11.18 2.76 -10.48
C THR A 2 -11.82 3.52 -9.33
N ASN A 3 -11.83 2.93 -8.13
CA ASN A 3 -12.41 3.58 -6.95
C ASN A 3 -11.52 4.76 -6.56
N PRO A 4 -12.03 6.01 -6.46
CA PRO A 4 -11.22 7.19 -6.13
C PRO A 4 -10.51 7.05 -4.78
N PHE A 5 -11.09 6.32 -3.83
CA PHE A 5 -10.44 6.01 -2.55
C PHE A 5 -9.17 5.16 -2.74
N LEU A 6 -9.18 4.19 -3.66
CA LEU A 6 -8.00 3.35 -3.90
C LEU A 6 -6.87 4.11 -4.58
N GLU A 7 -7.18 5.09 -5.43
CA GLU A 7 -6.17 5.97 -6.03
C GLU A 7 -5.54 6.88 -4.96
N GLU A 8 -6.33 7.45 -4.06
CA GLU A 8 -5.81 8.24 -2.94
C GLU A 8 -4.94 7.41 -1.99
N VAL A 9 -5.40 6.20 -1.63
CA VAL A 9 -4.61 5.26 -0.84
C VAL A 9 -3.29 4.97 -1.54
N LYS A 10 -3.31 4.64 -2.84
CA LYS A 10 -2.10 4.36 -3.63
C LYS A 10 -1.12 5.52 -3.61
N GLU A 11 -1.59 6.76 -3.78
CA GLU A 11 -0.76 7.96 -3.72
C GLU A 11 -0.09 8.10 -2.34
N LYS A 12 -0.87 7.99 -1.27
CA LYS A 12 -0.38 8.10 0.11
C LYS A 12 0.55 6.93 0.50
N GLN A 13 0.33 5.73 -0.05
CA GLN A 13 1.23 4.59 0.18
C GLN A 13 2.64 4.80 -0.39
N LYS A 14 2.79 5.63 -1.44
CA LYS A 14 4.11 5.96 -2.01
C LYS A 14 4.93 6.86 -1.09
N THR A 15 4.28 7.64 -0.22
CA THR A 15 4.94 8.56 0.71
C THR A 15 5.06 8.01 2.12
N ASP A 16 4.37 6.91 2.45
CA ASP A 16 4.47 6.23 3.73
C ASP A 16 5.82 5.49 3.86
N GLU A 17 6.69 5.99 4.75
CA GLU A 17 8.03 5.44 4.96
C GLU A 17 8.02 3.95 5.36
N LYS A 18 7.01 3.51 6.09
CA LYS A 18 6.91 2.12 6.56
C LYS A 18 6.55 1.19 5.39
N LEU A 19 5.61 1.60 4.55
CA LEU A 19 5.24 0.84 3.35
C LEU A 19 6.35 0.86 2.30
N LEU A 20 7.10 1.95 2.15
CA LEU A 20 8.30 2.00 1.31
C LEU A 20 9.36 0.99 1.77
N ARG A 21 9.58 0.85 3.09
CA ARG A 21 10.49 -0.18 3.63
C ARG A 21 10.00 -1.59 3.28
N TYR A 22 8.71 -1.87 3.42
CA TYR A 22 8.17 -3.17 3.02
C TYR A 22 8.29 -3.42 1.52
N LYS A 23 8.06 -2.41 0.67
CA LYS A 23 8.25 -2.50 -0.78
C LYS A 23 9.69 -2.91 -1.11
N ALA A 24 10.68 -2.23 -0.52
CA ALA A 24 12.09 -2.57 -0.72
C ALA A 24 12.44 -3.99 -0.24
N LEU A 25 11.76 -4.50 0.80
CA LEU A 25 11.96 -5.89 1.26
C LEU A 25 11.34 -6.91 0.28
N ILE A 26 10.18 -6.61 -0.30
CA ILE A 26 9.55 -7.43 -1.35
C ILE A 26 10.45 -7.46 -2.59
N GLU A 27 11.00 -6.32 -3.03
CA GLU A 27 11.91 -6.23 -4.17
C GLU A 27 13.22 -7.00 -3.93
N LYS A 28 13.65 -7.14 -2.68
CA LYS A 28 14.77 -7.99 -2.27
C LYS A 28 14.44 -9.48 -2.22
N GLY A 29 13.23 -9.89 -2.61
CA GLY A 29 12.79 -11.28 -2.62
C GLY A 29 12.52 -11.84 -1.22
N LYS A 30 12.33 -11.00 -0.19
CA LYS A 30 11.84 -11.50 1.10
C LYS A 30 10.36 -11.81 0.97
N GLU A 31 9.99 -13.07 1.22
CA GLU A 31 8.59 -13.45 1.39
C GLU A 31 8.03 -12.75 2.63
N LEU A 32 7.20 -11.76 2.37
CA LEU A 32 6.41 -11.06 3.37
C LEU A 32 4.93 -11.25 3.04
N ASP A 33 4.07 -11.11 4.05
CA ASP A 33 2.61 -11.07 3.88
C ASP A 33 2.10 -9.90 3.02
N PHE A 34 3.00 -8.98 2.63
CA PHE A 34 2.72 -7.80 1.82
C PHE A 34 2.88 -8.11 0.32
N LYS A 35 1.87 -7.75 -0.47
CA LYS A 35 1.84 -7.88 -1.93
C LYS A 35 1.31 -6.59 -2.56
N ILE A 36 1.80 -6.24 -3.74
CA ILE A 36 1.25 -5.14 -4.54
C ILE A 36 0.28 -5.76 -5.55
N ASN A 37 -0.96 -5.29 -5.60
CA ASN A 37 -1.95 -5.77 -6.56
C ASN A 37 -1.79 -5.10 -7.94
N GLU A 38 -2.61 -5.52 -8.89
CA GLU A 38 -2.62 -5.00 -10.27
C GLU A 38 -2.89 -3.49 -10.36
N ASN A 39 -3.57 -2.92 -9.35
CA ASN A 39 -3.84 -1.48 -9.27
C ASN A 39 -2.65 -0.68 -8.69
N GLY A 40 -1.59 -1.35 -8.25
CA GLY A 40 -0.45 -0.72 -7.58
C GLY A 40 -0.67 -0.43 -6.09
N VAL A 41 -1.71 -1.01 -5.48
CA VAL A 41 -2.03 -0.86 -4.06
C VAL A 41 -1.40 -2.01 -3.27
N MET A 42 -0.64 -1.66 -2.23
CA MET A 42 -0.10 -2.61 -1.27
C MET A 42 -1.21 -3.20 -0.39
N ARG A 43 -1.22 -4.52 -0.30
CA ARG A 43 -2.12 -5.31 0.52
C ARG A 43 -1.33 -6.23 1.45
N CYS A 44 -1.77 -6.36 2.69
CA CYS A 44 -1.26 -7.32 3.66
C CYS A 44 -2.33 -8.38 3.89
N ARG A 45 -2.02 -9.66 3.59
CA ARG A 45 -2.97 -10.79 3.77
C ARG A 45 -4.34 -10.54 3.13
N GLY A 46 -4.36 -9.90 1.96
CA GLY A 46 -5.58 -9.55 1.21
C GLY A 46 -6.26 -8.24 1.61
N LYS A 47 -5.85 -7.59 2.71
CA LYS A 47 -6.39 -6.30 3.18
C LYS A 47 -5.56 -5.14 2.65
N VAL A 48 -6.21 -4.03 2.28
CA VAL A 48 -5.52 -2.81 1.83
C VAL A 48 -4.75 -2.18 3.00
N CYS A 49 -3.47 -1.88 2.79
CA CYS A 49 -2.68 -1.14 3.77
C CYS A 49 -3.06 0.35 3.70
N VAL A 50 -3.81 0.86 4.66
CA VAL A 50 -4.15 2.29 4.71
C VAL A 50 -3.06 3.02 5.52
N PRO A 51 -2.33 3.99 4.93
CA PRO A 51 -1.39 4.84 5.66
C PRO A 51 -2.08 5.56 6.83
N ASP A 52 -1.37 5.79 7.93
CA ASP A 52 -1.91 6.52 9.09
C ASP A 52 -1.90 8.04 8.86
N VAL A 53 -2.54 8.49 7.77
CA VAL A 53 -2.78 9.90 7.48
C VAL A 53 -4.23 10.24 7.81
N PRO A 54 -4.49 11.36 8.54
CA PRO A 54 -5.84 11.72 8.95
C PRO A 54 -6.79 11.93 7.76
N GLU A 55 -6.27 12.29 6.59
CA GLU A 55 -7.04 12.48 5.36
C GLU A 55 -7.76 11.20 4.88
N LEU A 56 -7.22 10.02 5.17
CA LEU A 56 -7.82 8.72 4.80
C LEU A 56 -8.79 8.17 5.86
N LYS A 57 -8.81 8.75 7.06
CA LYS A 57 -9.75 8.41 8.16
C LYS A 57 -11.02 9.25 7.99
N ARG A 58 -11.77 8.98 6.93
CA ARG A 58 -13.00 9.68 6.60
C ARG A 58 -14.24 8.92 7.06
#